data_AF-R5YUR3-F1
#
_entry.id   AF-R5YUR3-F1
#
_cell.length_a   1.000
_cell.length_b   1.000
_cell.length_c   1.000
_cell.angle_alpha   90.00
_cell.angle_beta   90.00
_cell.angle_gamma   90.00
#
_symmetry.space_group_name_H-M   'P 1'
#
loop_
_entity.id
_entity.type
_entity.pdbx_description
1 polymer ?
#
loop_
_entity_poly.entity_id
_entity_poly.type
_entity_poly.pdbx_seq_one_letter_code
_entity_poly.pdbx_strand_id
1 'polypeptide(L)' 'MLLEKYGVSEIYAKVTSKYAVAYLNDKNTVLTYDIKVDHIINRSGTGMCPMEKAVLNVNNADEGEKLIRDTINSMMKG' A
#
# COMPACT_ATOMS: atom_id res chain seq x y z
N MET A 1 2.90 -4.32 2.09
CA MET A 1 3.79 -4.78 1.01
C MET A 1 5.25 -4.39 1.25
N LEU A 2 5.72 -3.14 0.99
CA LEU A 2 7.16 -2.83 1.11
C LEU A 2 7.75 -3.08 2.51
N LEU A 3 7.08 -2.65 3.58
CA LEU A 3 7.54 -2.90 4.95
C LEU A 3 7.62 -4.41 5.28
N GLU A 4 6.63 -5.19 4.83
CA GLU A 4 6.61 -6.64 5.00
C GLU A 4 7.74 -7.30 4.18
N LYS A 5 7.95 -6.90 2.92
CA LYS A 5 9.07 -7.34 2.09
C LYS A 5 10.43 -7.15 2.75
N TYR A 6 10.64 -6.00 3.38
CA TYR A 6 11.92 -5.69 4.04
C TYR A 6 12.03 -6.24 5.47
N GLY A 7 11.15 -7.17 5.85
CA GLY A 7 11.29 -7.96 7.08
C GLY A 7 10.82 -7.25 8.35
N VAL A 8 9.92 -6.26 8.23
CA VAL A 8 9.31 -5.64 9.41
C VAL A 8 8.35 -6.61 10.08
N SER A 9 8.56 -6.84 11.38
CA SER A 9 7.69 -7.70 12.19
C SER A 9 6.36 -7.05 12.53
N GLU A 10 6.34 -5.74 12.79
CA GLU A 10 5.15 -5.00 13.23
C GLU A 10 5.06 -3.61 12.60
N ILE A 11 3.85 -3.25 12.16
CA ILE A 11 3.52 -1.96 11.56
C ILE A 11 2.44 -1.30 12.41
N TYR A 12 2.69 -0.07 12.86
CA TYR A 12 1.65 0.81 13.36
C TYR A 12 1.30 1.87 12.32
N ALA A 13 0.01 1.99 12.00
CA ALA A 13 -0.50 2.97 11.04
C ALA A 13 -1.61 3.81 11.68
N LYS A 14 -1.41 5.14 11.77
CA LYS A 14 -2.50 6.05 12.19
C LYS A 14 -3.74 5.91 11.30
N VAL A 15 -3.54 5.74 9.99
CA VAL A 15 -4.60 5.46 9.01
C VAL A 15 -4.14 4.34 8.08
N THR A 16 -5.01 3.35 7.83
CA THR A 16 -4.78 2.25 6.91
C THR A 16 -5.99 2.00 6.01
N SER A 17 -5.80 1.38 4.85
CA SER A 17 -6.90 0.97 3.98
C SER A 17 -7.32 -0.48 4.24
N LYS A 18 -8.54 -0.83 3.83
CA LYS A 18 -9.00 -2.24 3.86
C LYS A 18 -8.10 -3.16 3.02
N TYR A 19 -7.47 -2.64 1.97
CA TYR A 19 -6.56 -3.42 1.11
C TYR A 19 -5.25 -3.74 1.82
N ALA A 20 -4.68 -2.79 2.57
CA ALA A 20 -3.49 -3.05 3.37
C ALA A 20 -3.77 -4.08 4.48
N VAL A 21 -4.94 -4.01 5.12
CA VAL A 21 -5.39 -5.01 6.10
C VAL A 21 -5.54 -6.39 5.45
N ALA A 22 -6.20 -6.46 4.29
CA ALA A 22 -6.37 -7.73 3.57
C ALA A 22 -5.04 -8.34 3.12
N TYR A 23 -4.11 -7.51 2.61
CA TYR A 23 -2.77 -7.94 2.18
C TYR A 23 -1.93 -8.53 3.32
N LEU A 24 -2.07 -8.03 4.54
CA LEU A 24 -1.29 -8.50 5.70
C LEU A 24 -1.96 -9.64 6.47
N ASN A 25 -3.24 -9.95 6.19
CA ASN A 25 -4.00 -10.94 6.95
C ASN A 25 -3.44 -12.37 6.84
N ASP A 26 -2.71 -12.67 5.78
CA ASP A 26 -2.04 -13.96 5.55
C ASP A 26 -0.51 -13.89 5.73
N LYS A 27 0.01 -12.78 6.27
CA LYS A 27 1.46 -12.55 6.45
C LYS A 27 1.85 -12.58 7.93
N ASN A 28 3.14 -12.77 8.18
CA ASN A 28 3.70 -12.77 9.54
C ASN A 28 3.87 -11.35 10.13
N THR A 29 3.66 -10.30 9.33
CA THR A 29 3.77 -8.91 9.79
C THR A 29 2.47 -8.47 10.45
N VAL A 30 2.54 -8.10 11.72
CA VAL A 30 1.39 -7.59 12.48
C VAL A 30 1.09 -6.15 12.05
N LEU A 31 -0.19 -5.84 11.82
CA LEU A 31 -0.65 -4.48 11.56
C LEU A 31 -1.61 -4.00 12.66
N THR A 32 -1.22 -2.94 13.34
CA THR A 32 -2.07 -2.19 14.29
C THR A 32 -2.39 -0.82 13.71
N TYR A 33 -3.62 -0.33 13.93
CA TYR A 33 -4.05 0.95 13.38
C TYR A 33 -5.12 1.66 14.22
N ASP A 34 -5.19 2.99 14.11
CA ASP A 34 -6.27 3.78 14.73
C ASP A 34 -7.51 3.82 13.81
N ILE A 35 -7.30 4.10 12.51
CA ILE A 35 -8.38 4.34 11.55
C ILE A 35 -8.22 3.41 10.35
N LYS A 36 -9.29 2.67 10.03
CA LYS A 36 -9.41 1.90 8.78
C LYS A 36 -10.37 2.60 7.82
N VAL A 37 -9.93 2.81 6.58
CA VAL A 37 -10.71 3.43 5.49
C VAL A 37 -10.90 2.48 4.31
N ASP A 38 -11.84 2.77 3.42
CA ASP A 38 -12.05 1.98 2.20
C ASP A 38 -10.86 2.04 1.24
N HIS A 39 -10.22 3.20 1.12
CA HIS A 39 -9.01 3.43 0.34
C HIS A 39 -8.34 4.75 0.76
N ILE A 40 -7.05 4.86 0.50
CA ILE A 40 -6.27 6.08 0.63
C ILE A 40 -6.57 7.00 -0.54
N ILE A 41 -7.02 8.20 -0.24
CA ILE A 41 -7.27 9.24 -1.24
C ILE A 41 -5.95 9.84 -1.74
N ASN A 42 -5.94 10.27 -3.00
CA ASN A 42 -4.81 10.98 -3.58
C ASN A 42 -4.67 12.39 -2.96
N ARG A 43 -3.50 13.01 -3.13
CA ARG A 43 -3.21 14.34 -2.57
C ARG A 43 -4.16 15.44 -3.08
N SER A 44 -4.67 15.30 -4.30
CA SER A 44 -5.63 16.23 -4.91
C SER A 44 -7.07 16.04 -4.41
N GLY A 45 -7.35 15.00 -3.62
CA GLY A 45 -8.69 14.67 -3.13
C GLY A 45 -9.67 14.20 -4.23
N THR A 46 -9.19 13.85 -5.41
CA THR A 46 -10.06 13.55 -6.58
C THR A 46 -10.38 12.07 -6.73
N GLY A 47 -9.78 11.19 -5.92
CA GLY A 47 -10.00 9.75 -5.98
C GLY A 47 -8.90 8.96 -5.28
N MET A 48 -8.80 7.67 -5.61
CA MET A 48 -7.81 6.77 -5.02
C MET A 48 -6.37 7.18 -5.34
N CYS A 49 -5.49 7.02 -4.35
CA CYS A 49 -4.05 7.22 -4.50
C CYS A 49 -3.51 6.37 -5.67
N PRO A 50 -2.74 6.95 -6.62
CA PRO A 50 -2.16 6.20 -7.73
C PRO A 50 -1.33 4.99 -7.26
N MET A 51 -0.61 5.15 -6.15
CA MET A 51 0.22 4.09 -5.57
C MET A 51 -0.61 2.90 -5.10
N GLU A 52 -1.74 3.17 -4.45
CA GLU A 52 -2.62 2.11 -3.97
C GLU A 52 -3.37 1.44 -5.12
N LYS A 53 -3.83 2.23 -6.10
CA LYS A 53 -4.49 1.71 -7.31
C LYS A 53 -3.57 0.78 -8.09
N ALA A 54 -2.27 1.09 -8.18
CA ALA A 54 -1.30 0.30 -8.94
C ALA A 54 -1.12 -1.13 -8.39
N VAL A 55 -1.34 -1.34 -7.09
CA VAL A 55 -1.12 -2.64 -6.42
C VAL A 55 -2.39 -3.31 -5.92
N LEU A 56 -3.56 -2.83 -6.34
CA LEU A 56 -4.86 -3.24 -5.79
C LEU A 56 -5.13 -4.75 -5.82
N ASN A 57 -4.63 -5.43 -6.86
CA ASN A 57 -4.81 -6.87 -7.08
C ASN A 57 -3.47 -7.64 -7.05
N VAL A 58 -2.46 -7.09 -6.36
CA VAL A 58 -1.10 -7.63 -6.34
C VAL A 58 -0.80 -8.17 -4.95
N ASN A 59 -0.53 -9.47 -4.86
CA ASN A 59 -0.19 -10.14 -3.60
C ASN A 59 1.29 -10.51 -3.49
N ASN A 60 2.08 -10.32 -4.55
CA ASN A 60 3.52 -10.53 -4.53
C ASN A 60 4.26 -9.20 -4.30
N ALA A 61 5.13 -9.15 -3.30
CA ALA A 61 5.78 -7.91 -2.90
C ALA A 61 6.86 -7.42 -3.88
N ASP A 62 7.52 -8.33 -4.61
CA ASP A 62 8.49 -7.98 -5.65
C ASP A 62 7.79 -7.33 -6.85
N GLU A 63 6.68 -7.91 -7.29
CA GLU A 63 5.84 -7.37 -8.35
C GLU A 63 5.29 -5.99 -7.97
N GLY A 64 4.75 -5.86 -6.76
CA GLY A 64 4.20 -4.58 -6.35
C GLY A 64 5.25 -3.50 -6.13
N GLU A 65 6.47 -3.82 -5.68
CA GLU A 65 7.57 -2.85 -5.67
C GLU A 65 7.88 -2.32 -7.08
N LYS A 66 7.92 -3.21 -8.08
CA LYS A 66 8.12 -2.80 -9.48
C LYS A 66 7.02 -1.85 -9.93
N LEU A 67 5.75 -2.18 -9.69
CA LEU A 67 4.60 -1.34 -10.09
C LEU A 67 4.59 0.01 -9.38
N ILE A 68 4.97 0.05 -8.10
CA ILE A 68 5.15 1.27 -7.32
C ILE A 68 6.22 2.16 -7.98
N ARG A 69 7.37 1.59 -8.34
CA ARG A 69 8.46 2.33 -9.02
C ARG A 69 8.03 2.84 -10.39
N ASP A 70 7.36 2.02 -11.20
CA ASP A 70 6.83 2.41 -12.50
C ASP A 70 5.80 3.54 -12.39
N THR A 71 4.94 3.48 -11.37
CA THR A 71 3.95 4.52 -11.08
C THR A 71 4.64 5.84 -10.74
N ILE A 72 5.64 5.83 -9.84
CA ILE A 72 6.43 7.04 -9.50
C ILE A 72 7.10 7.60 -10.76
N ASN A 73 7.77 6.76 -11.55
CA ASN A 73 8.44 7.18 -12.78
C ASN A 73 7.47 7.82 -13.79
N SER A 74 6.24 7.30 -13.90
CA SER A 74 5.22 7.88 -14.78
C SER A 74 4.76 9.27 -14.32
N MET A 75 4.73 9.50 -13.00
CA MET A 75 4.33 10.77 -12.39
C MET A 75 5.45 11.83 -12.43
N MET A 76 6.71 11.41 -12.49
CA MET A 76 7.88 12.31 -12.58
C MET A 76 8.15 12.81 -14.00
N LYS A 77 7.55 12.21 -15.03
CA LYS A 77 7.72 12.60 -16.45
C LYS A 77 6.86 13.80 -16.86
N GLY A 78 6.30 14.54 -15.90
CA GLY A 78 5.47 15.72 -16.10
C GLY A 78 6.23 17.02 -15.85
#